data_AF-A0A832U5R2-F1
#
_entry.id   AF-A0A832U5R2-F1
#
_cell.length_a   1.000
_cell.length_b   1.000
_cell.length_c   1.000
_cell.angle_alpha   90.00
_cell.angle_beta   90.00
_cell.angle_gamma   90.00
#
_symmetry.space_group_name_H-M   'P 1'
#
loop_
_entity.id
_entity.type
_entity.pdbx_description
1 polymer ?
#
loop_
_entity_poly.entity_id
_entity_poly.type
_entity_poly.pdbx_seq_one_letter_code
_entity_poly.pdbx_strand_id
1 'polypeptide(L)'
;MEHKQAFLVIFVAILLSPLFAIAADVVGYSEPLEKSAEHLGAEENPIYGGILPDYSVPGIDSPAGTFLAGLVGSAVTLIIMLGITMAIKGRNN
;
A
#
# COMPACT_ATOMS: atom_id res chain seq x y z
N MET A 1 26.05 -7.77 -6.66
CA MET A 1 25.09 -7.44 -7.75
C MET A 1 23.64 -7.73 -7.35
N GLU A 2 23.38 -8.63 -6.39
CA GLU A 2 22.03 -9.14 -6.09
C GLU A 2 21.01 -8.09 -5.61
N HIS A 3 21.39 -7.13 -4.75
CA HIS A 3 20.42 -6.15 -4.24
C HIS A 3 20.01 -5.09 -5.28
N LYS A 4 20.89 -4.76 -6.24
CA LYS A 4 20.61 -3.73 -7.26
C LYS A 4 19.42 -4.12 -8.13
N GLN A 5 19.31 -5.40 -8.47
CA GLN A 5 18.20 -5.94 -9.24
C GLN A 5 16.90 -5.88 -8.44
N ALA A 6 16.93 -6.26 -7.16
CA ALA A 6 15.76 -6.17 -6.28
C ALA A 6 15.25 -4.72 -6.15
N PHE A 7 16.14 -3.75 -5.92
CA PHE A 7 15.75 -2.34 -5.86
C PHE A 7 15.19 -1.83 -7.18
N LEU A 8 15.76 -2.25 -8.32
CA LEU A 8 15.24 -1.90 -9.63
C LEU A 8 13.83 -2.48 -9.84
N VAL A 9 13.59 -3.74 -9.46
CA VAL A 9 12.26 -4.35 -9.53
C VAL A 9 11.25 -3.62 -8.65
N ILE A 10 11.60 -3.31 -7.41
CA ILE A 10 10.74 -2.54 -6.49
C ILE A 10 10.41 -1.17 -7.09
N PHE A 11 11.42 -0.46 -7.60
CA PHE A 11 11.24 0.85 -8.21
C PHE A 11 10.32 0.79 -9.43
N VAL A 12 10.53 -0.18 -10.33
CA VAL A 12 9.67 -0.38 -11.50
C VAL A 12 8.24 -0.72 -11.06
N ALA A 13 8.04 -1.58 -10.06
CA ALA A 13 6.72 -1.92 -9.56
C ALA A 13 5.98 -0.70 -8.99
N ILE A 14 6.67 0.17 -8.24
CA ILE A 14 6.10 1.43 -7.72
C ILE A 14 5.72 2.37 -8.87
N LEU A 15 6.58 2.51 -9.89
CA LEU A 15 6.25 3.34 -11.07
C LEU A 15 5.04 2.83 -11.85
N LEU A 16 4.87 1.51 -11.92
CA LEU A 16 3.74 0.89 -12.61
C LEU A 16 2.47 0.87 -11.76
N SER A 17 2.54 1.05 -10.44
CA SER A 17 1.39 0.91 -9.54
C SER A 17 0.18 1.80 -9.90
N PRO A 18 0.33 3.06 -10.34
CA PRO A 18 -0.82 3.90 -10.70
C PRO A 18 -1.62 3.36 -11.89
N LEU A 19 -0.97 2.59 -12.78
CA LEU A 19 -1.66 1.97 -13.90
C LEU A 19 -2.72 0.96 -13.43
N PHE A 20 -2.49 0.30 -12.29
CA PHE A 20 -3.47 -0.61 -11.70
C PHE A 20 -4.66 0.15 -11.10
N ALA A 21 -4.44 1.33 -10.52
CA ALA A 21 -5.52 2.18 -10.03
C ALA A 21 -6.42 2.66 -11.17
N ILE A 22 -5.81 3.08 -12.28
CA ILE A 22 -6.53 3.48 -13.49
C ILE A 22 -7.27 2.29 -14.09
N ALA A 23 -6.62 1.12 -14.18
CA ALA A 23 -7.25 -0.08 -14.71
C ALA A 23 -8.45 -0.53 -13.86
N ALA A 24 -8.36 -0.42 -12.53
CA ALA A 24 -9.46 -0.73 -11.62
C ALA A 24 -10.68 0.15 -11.87
N ASP A 25 -10.48 1.46 -12.09
CA ASP A 25 -11.55 2.40 -12.44
C ASP A 25 -12.19 2.05 -13.80
N VAL A 26 -11.36 1.77 -14.82
CA VAL A 26 -11.83 1.40 -16.17
C VAL A 26 -12.71 0.15 -16.17
N VAL A 27 -12.39 -0.85 -15.34
CA VAL A 27 -13.19 -2.08 -15.25
C VAL A 27 -14.35 -1.97 -14.26
N GLY A 28 -14.54 -0.81 -13.62
CA GLY A 28 -15.55 -0.61 -12.59
C GLY A 28 -15.34 -1.51 -11.38
N TYR A 29 -14.07 -1.76 -11.00
CA TYR A 29 -13.75 -2.53 -9.80
C TYR A 29 -14.29 -1.80 -8.57
N SER A 30 -15.07 -2.54 -7.79
CA SER A 30 -15.54 -2.14 -6.47
C SER A 30 -15.11 -3.20 -5.47
N GLU A 31 -14.67 -2.80 -4.28
CA GLU A 31 -14.25 -3.76 -3.27
C GLU A 31 -15.39 -4.73 -2.92
N PRO A 32 -15.14 -6.05 -2.80
CA PRO A 32 -16.19 -7.02 -2.51
C PRO A 32 -16.95 -6.76 -1.21
N LEU A 33 -16.27 -6.23 -0.20
CA LEU A 33 -16.87 -5.88 1.08
C LEU A 33 -17.76 -4.64 0.97
N GLU A 34 -17.30 -3.60 0.27
CA GLU A 34 -18.10 -2.41 -0.08
C GLU A 34 -19.41 -2.82 -0.77
N LYS A 35 -19.30 -3.65 -1.82
CA LYS A 35 -20.46 -4.18 -2.56
C LYS A 35 -21.44 -4.96 -1.68
N SER A 36 -20.90 -5.75 -0.76
CA SER A 36 -21.71 -6.54 0.16
C SER A 36 -22.43 -5.65 1.17
N ALA A 37 -21.77 -4.62 1.69
CA ALA A 37 -22.34 -3.63 2.58
C ALA A 37 -23.47 -2.84 1.89
N GLU A 38 -23.24 -2.35 0.66
CA GLU A 38 -24.25 -1.71 -0.18
C GLU A 38 -25.49 -2.60 -0.36
N HIS A 39 -25.29 -3.88 -0.69
CA HIS A 39 -26.39 -4.83 -0.90
C HIS A 39 -27.21 -5.07 0.37
N LEU A 40 -26.59 -5.00 1.54
CA LEU A 40 -27.21 -5.16 2.84
C LEU A 40 -27.78 -3.84 3.41
N GLY A 41 -27.56 -2.70 2.73
CA GLY A 41 -27.90 -1.38 3.24
C GLY A 41 -27.13 -1.02 4.52
N ALA A 42 -25.93 -1.58 4.69
CA ALA A 42 -25.08 -1.32 5.85
C ALA A 42 -24.34 0.01 5.65
N GLU A 43 -24.48 0.92 6.61
CA GLU A 43 -23.75 2.19 6.63
C GLU A 43 -22.48 2.08 7.48
N GLU A 44 -21.38 2.62 6.96
CA GLU A 44 -20.13 2.71 7.71
C GLU A 44 -20.24 3.78 8.80
N ASN A 45 -19.92 3.40 10.04
CA ASN A 45 -19.89 4.30 11.19
C ASN A 45 -18.53 4.20 11.88
N PRO A 46 -17.47 4.80 11.31
CA PRO A 46 -16.13 4.68 11.86
C PRO A 46 -16.05 5.42 13.21
N ILE A 47 -15.74 4.67 14.27
CA ILE A 47 -15.55 5.20 15.63
C ILE A 47 -14.17 5.88 15.78
N TYR A 48 -13.27 5.65 14.82
CA TYR A 48 -11.93 6.22 14.77
C TYR A 48 -11.49 6.45 13.33
N GLY A 49 -11.25 7.72 12.97
CA GLY A 49 -10.55 8.07 11.74
C GLY A 49 -9.05 7.92 11.97
N GLY A 50 -8.47 6.82 11.50
CA GLY A 50 -7.03 6.62 11.57
C GLY A 50 -6.25 7.69 10.83
N ILE A 51 -4.91 7.69 11.01
CA ILE A 51 -4.02 8.61 10.28
C ILE A 51 -4.13 8.39 8.75
N LEU A 52 -4.51 7.16 8.34
CA LEU A 52 -4.74 6.75 6.96
C LEU A 52 -6.12 6.04 6.88
N PRO A 53 -7.23 6.79 6.81
CA PRO A 53 -8.56 6.19 6.63
C PRO A 53 -8.60 5.43 5.31
N ASP A 54 -9.18 4.24 5.29
CA ASP A 54 -9.24 3.34 4.12
C ASP A 54 -7.89 3.11 3.45
N TYR A 55 -6.81 3.12 4.26
CA TYR A 55 -5.43 3.02 3.79
C TYR A 55 -5.04 4.09 2.76
N SER A 56 -5.80 5.18 2.72
CA SER A 56 -5.65 6.30 1.79
C SER A 56 -5.03 7.51 2.48
N VAL A 57 -4.40 8.37 1.69
CA VAL A 57 -3.83 9.63 2.18
C VAL A 57 -4.85 10.74 1.96
N PRO A 58 -5.33 11.42 3.02
CA PRO A 58 -6.28 12.51 2.88
C PRO A 58 -5.76 13.61 1.92
N GLY A 59 -6.59 14.01 0.96
CA GLY A 59 -6.25 15.05 -0.01
C GLY A 59 -5.43 14.57 -1.22
N ILE A 60 -5.21 13.26 -1.38
CA ILE A 60 -4.55 12.67 -2.54
C ILE A 60 -5.53 11.77 -3.30
N ASP A 61 -5.53 11.87 -4.63
CA ASP A 61 -6.40 11.08 -5.50
C ASP A 61 -5.89 9.64 -5.71
N SER A 62 -6.74 8.78 -6.27
CA SER A 62 -6.48 7.32 -6.37
C SER A 62 -5.18 6.96 -7.13
N PRO A 63 -4.84 7.57 -8.30
CA PRO A 63 -3.59 7.25 -8.98
C PRO A 63 -2.34 7.69 -8.20
N ALA A 64 -2.32 8.93 -7.68
CA ALA A 64 -1.17 9.43 -6.92
C ALA A 64 -1.06 8.75 -5.54
N GLY A 65 -2.20 8.43 -4.93
CA GLY A 65 -2.31 7.67 -3.68
C GLY A 65 -1.73 6.28 -3.83
N THR A 66 -1.99 5.59 -4.94
CA THR A 66 -1.45 4.26 -5.23
C THR A 66 0.07 4.27 -5.43
N PHE A 67 0.61 5.31 -6.09
CA PHE A 67 2.06 5.53 -6.16
C PHE A 67 2.66 5.71 -4.76
N LEU A 68 2.06 6.60 -3.97
CA LEU A 68 2.56 6.94 -2.64
C LEU A 68 2.47 5.77 -1.67
N ALA A 69 1.39 4.99 -1.71
CA ALA A 69 1.23 3.76 -0.95
C ALA A 69 2.31 2.73 -1.29
N GLY A 70 2.60 2.55 -2.60
CA GLY A 70 3.69 1.68 -3.05
C GLY A 70 5.06 2.13 -2.53
N LEU A 71 5.34 3.44 -2.56
CA LEU A 71 6.58 4.01 -2.05
C LEU A 71 6.72 3.85 -0.53
N VAL A 72 5.70 4.30 0.22
CA VAL A 72 5.69 4.28 1.69
C VAL A 72 5.71 2.84 2.20
N GLY A 73 4.87 1.97 1.66
CA GLY A 73 4.83 0.55 2.04
C GLY A 73 6.17 -0.13 1.82
N SER A 74 6.78 0.04 0.64
CA SER A 74 8.09 -0.54 0.34
C SER A 74 9.18 -0.02 1.29
N ALA A 75 9.20 1.28 1.57
CA ALA A 75 10.17 1.88 2.48
C ALA A 75 10.01 1.35 3.91
N VAL A 76 8.79 1.30 4.42
CA VAL A 76 8.48 0.78 5.76
C VAL A 76 8.90 -0.68 5.88
N THR A 77 8.55 -1.52 4.91
CA THR A 77 8.94 -2.94 4.90
C THR A 77 10.46 -3.12 4.93
N LEU A 78 11.18 -2.37 4.09
CA LEU A 78 12.64 -2.45 4.05
C LEU A 78 13.28 -2.00 5.37
N ILE A 79 12.82 -0.88 5.94
CA ILE A 79 13.32 -0.38 7.23
C ILE A 79 13.10 -1.41 8.34
N ILE A 80 11.91 -1.98 8.43
CA ILE A 80 11.58 -2.99 9.44
C ILE A 80 12.50 -4.21 9.30
N MET A 81 12.64 -4.74 8.08
CA MET A 81 13.44 -5.95 7.86
C MET A 81 14.94 -5.71 8.06
N LEU A 82 15.44 -4.53 7.71
CA LEU A 82 16.80 -4.12 8.04
C LEU A 82 17.01 -4.05 9.56
N GLY A 83 16.07 -3.44 10.29
CA GLY A 83 16.10 -3.36 11.74
C GLY A 83 16.10 -4.74 12.42
N ILE A 84 15.22 -5.65 11.96
CA ILE A 84 15.18 -7.05 12.43
C ILE A 84 16.52 -7.75 12.16
N THR A 85 17.06 -7.61 10.95
CA THR A 85 18.34 -8.22 10.57
C THR A 85 19.48 -7.73 11.46
N MET A 86 19.52 -6.42 11.75
CA MET A 86 20.51 -5.82 12.64
C MET A 86 20.36 -6.32 14.08
N ALA A 87 19.13 -6.40 14.60
CA ALA A 87 18.85 -6.89 15.94
C ALA A 87 19.28 -8.36 16.12
N ILE A 88 19.00 -9.22 15.13
CA ILE A 88 19.42 -10.62 15.14
C ILE A 88 20.95 -10.72 15.11
N LYS A 89 21.62 -9.96 14.25
CA LYS A 89 23.08 -9.98 14.14
C LYS A 89 23.76 -9.48 15.41
N GLY A 90 23.23 -8.43 16.04
CA GLY A 90 23.72 -7.90 17.31
C GLY A 90 23.55 -8.85 18.50
N ARG A 91 22.63 -9.82 18.42
CA ARG A 91 22.44 -10.87 19.44
C ARG A 91 23.43 -12.03 19.31
N ASN A 92 23.95 -12.26 18.11
CA ASN A 92 24.87 -13.37 17.81
C ASN A 92 26.36 -12.98 17.92
N ASN A 93 26.66 -11.71 18.21
CA ASN A 93 27.98 -11.19 18.53
C ASN A 93 28.10 -10.97 20.05
#